data_AF-A0A832EYH7-F1
#
_entry.id   AF-A0A832EYH7-F1
#
_cell.length_a   1.000
_cell.length_b   1.000
_cell.length_c   1.000
_cell.angle_alpha   90.00
_cell.angle_beta   90.00
_cell.angle_gamma   90.00
#
_symmetry.space_group_name_H-M   'P 1'
#
loop_
_entity.id
_entity.type
_entity.pdbx_description
1 polymer ?
#
loop_
_entity_poly.entity_id
_entity_poly.type
_entity_poly.pdbx_seq_one_letter_code
_entity_poly.pdbx_strand_id
1 'polypeptide(L)'
;ERYVHILENEAGRMIRAARARAPYPLKWRAPRVYAHISMGLLARALDRSEEVALALVSRGFTGEFPHPPLPRVRPQEGIGLVGWVTLFGAVTWIA
;
A
#
# COMPACT_ATOMS: atom_id res chain seq x y z
N GLU A 1 3.79 -4.41 2.00
CA GLU A 1 2.46 -4.96 1.66
C GLU A 1 1.54 -5.18 2.87
N ARG A 2 2.03 -5.70 4.01
CA ARG A 2 1.18 -6.04 5.17
C ARG A 2 0.29 -4.90 5.73
N TYR A 3 0.81 -3.68 5.88
CA TYR A 3 0.05 -2.59 6.50
C TYR A 3 -0.97 -1.92 5.56
N VAL A 4 -0.72 -1.94 4.26
CA VAL A 4 -1.62 -1.31 3.27
C VAL A 4 -2.99 -1.99 3.29
N HIS A 5 -3.03 -3.33 3.31
CA HIS A 5 -4.28 -4.08 3.39
C HIS A 5 -5.05 -3.88 4.70
N ILE A 6 -4.34 -3.63 5.80
CA ILE A 6 -4.98 -3.33 7.09
C ILE A 6 -5.67 -1.96 7.02
N LEU A 7 -4.96 -0.94 6.51
CA LEU A 7 -5.54 0.39 6.34
C LEU A 7 -6.69 0.38 5.33
N GLU A 8 -6.57 -0.38 4.23
CA GLU A 8 -7.62 -0.54 3.24
C GLU A 8 -8.90 -1.12 3.85
N ASN A 9 -8.78 -2.18 4.66
CA ASN A 9 -9.91 -2.78 5.35
C ASN A 9 -10.57 -1.81 6.34
N GLU A 10 -9.77 -1.01 7.07
CA GLU A 10 -10.29 0.00 7.99
C GLU A 10 -11.00 1.14 7.24
N ALA A 11 -10.41 1.63 6.15
CA ALA A 11 -11.02 2.63 5.28
C ALA A 11 -12.36 2.13 4.71
N GLY A 12 -12.41 0.89 4.23
CA GLY A 12 -13.63 0.26 3.74
C GLY A 12 -14.73 0.18 4.81
N ARG A 13 -14.38 -0.15 6.06
CA ARG A 13 -15.32 -0.12 7.19
C ARG A 13 -15.86 1.28 7.47
N MET A 14 -15.00 2.29 7.49
CA MET A 14 -15.41 3.68 7.71
C MET A 14 -16.32 4.20 6.61
N ILE A 15 -16.05 3.85 5.35
CA ILE A 15 -16.89 4.21 4.20
C ILE A 15 -18.27 3.54 4.32
N ARG A 16 -18.32 2.25 4.67
CA ARG A 16 -19.61 1.55 4.89
C ARG A 16 -20.42 2.19 6.01
N ALA A 17 -19.77 2.52 7.13
CA ALA A 17 -20.42 3.20 8.24
C ALA A 17 -20.93 4.60 7.85
N ALA A 18 -20.16 5.37 7.07
CA ALA A 18 -20.57 6.67 6.56
C ALA A 18 -21.79 6.56 5.64
N ARG A 19 -21.80 5.57 4.73
CA ARG A 19 -22.93 5.30 3.84
C ARG A 19 -24.19 4.85 4.60
N ALA A 20 -24.04 4.07 5.66
CA ALA A 20 -25.17 3.67 6.52
C ALA A 20 -25.80 4.87 7.26
N ARG A 21 -25.00 5.87 7.64
CA ARG A 21 -25.49 7.09 8.32
C ARG A 21 -26.14 8.11 7.38
N ALA A 22 -25.79 8.09 6.10
CA ALA A 22 -26.30 9.02 5.09
C ALA A 22 -26.59 8.28 3.77
N PRO A 23 -27.83 7.78 3.56
CA PRO A 23 -28.19 6.98 2.39
C PRO A 23 -28.25 7.75 1.07
N TYR A 24 -28.36 9.09 1.11
CA TYR A 24 -28.56 9.94 -0.07
C TYR A 24 -27.23 10.41 -0.71
N PRO A 25 -27.21 10.70 -2.03
CA PRO A 25 -25.97 11.07 -2.72
C PRO A 25 -25.42 12.39 -2.17
N LEU A 26 -24.28 12.29 -1.49
CA LEU A 26 -23.53 13.39 -0.89
C LEU A 26 -22.92 14.36 -1.93
N LYS A 27 -23.57 14.71 -3.05
CA LYS A 27 -22.93 15.49 -4.14
C LYS A 27 -22.14 16.72 -3.66
N TRP A 28 -22.66 17.45 -2.67
CA TRP A 28 -21.98 18.63 -2.09
C TRP A 28 -21.25 18.37 -0.77
N ARG A 29 -21.60 17.29 -0.05
CA ARG A 29 -20.99 16.94 1.26
C ARG A 29 -19.91 15.85 1.15
N ALA A 30 -19.76 15.25 -0.02
CA ALA A 30 -18.79 14.20 -0.34
C ALA A 30 -17.36 14.61 0.02
N PRO A 31 -16.84 15.78 -0.41
CA PRO A 31 -15.45 16.14 -0.08
C PRO A 31 -15.23 16.25 1.43
N ARG A 32 -16.19 16.79 2.18
CA ARG A 32 -16.11 16.90 3.65
C ARG A 32 -16.14 15.53 4.33
N VAL A 33 -16.95 14.59 3.84
CA VAL A 33 -17.01 13.23 4.38
C VAL A 33 -15.74 12.45 4.05
N TYR A 34 -15.22 12.55 2.83
CA TYR A 34 -13.95 11.95 2.47
C TYR A 34 -12.80 12.52 3.30
N ALA A 35 -12.75 13.85 3.50
CA ALA A 35 -11.76 14.49 4.35
C ALA A 35 -11.85 14.00 5.81
N HIS A 36 -13.07 13.78 6.33
CA HIS A 36 -13.24 13.26 7.69
C HIS A 36 -12.77 11.80 7.80
N ILE A 37 -13.06 10.97 6.80
CA ILE A 37 -12.62 9.57 6.74
C ILE A 37 -11.08 9.51 6.62
N SER A 38 -10.48 10.30 5.74
CA SER A 38 -9.02 10.29 5.53
C SER A 38 -8.28 10.83 6.73
N MET A 39 -8.75 11.92 7.35
CA MET A 39 -8.13 12.46 8.56
C MET A 39 -8.25 11.49 9.74
N GLY A 40 -9.40 10.84 9.90
CA GLY A 40 -9.59 9.81 10.93
C GLY A 40 -8.70 8.58 10.71
N LEU A 41 -8.53 8.17 9.45
CA LEU A 41 -7.60 7.09 9.10
C LEU A 41 -6.16 7.47 9.41
N LEU A 42 -5.74 8.69 9.04
CA LEU A 42 -4.40 9.20 9.30
C LEU A 42 -4.10 9.27 10.79
N ALA A 43 -5.01 9.82 11.60
CA ALA A 43 -4.84 9.92 13.04
C ALA A 43 -4.63 8.54 13.69
N ARG A 44 -5.43 7.54 13.27
CA ARG A 44 -5.27 6.15 13.75
C ARG A 44 -3.98 5.51 13.26
N ALA A 45 -3.55 5.80 12.04
CA ALA A 45 -2.30 5.29 11.51
C ALA A 45 -1.09 5.85 12.27
N LEU A 46 -1.13 7.12 12.65
CA LEU A 46 -0.11 7.77 13.46
C LEU A 46 -0.04 7.18 14.88
N ASP A 47 -1.18 7.11 15.57
CA ASP A 47 -1.27 6.49 16.90
C ASP A 47 -0.73 5.05 16.89
N ARG A 48 -1.14 4.28 15.88
CA ARG A 48 -0.63 2.92 15.69
C ARG A 48 0.87 2.89 15.39
N SER A 49 1.40 3.87 14.67
CA SER A 49 2.84 3.94 14.37
C SER A 49 3.66 4.18 15.64
N GLU A 50 3.15 4.99 16.57
CA GLU A 50 3.79 5.24 17.87
C GLU A 50 3.78 3.98 18.75
N GLU A 51 2.65 3.30 18.85
CA GLU A 51 2.56 2.01 19.56
C GLU A 51 3.56 0.99 19.01
N VAL A 52 3.66 0.88 17.67
CA VAL A 52 4.59 -0.02 17.01
C VAL A 52 6.03 0.40 17.26
N ALA A 53 6.35 1.70 17.20
CA ALA A 53 7.68 2.21 17.49
C ALA A 53 8.12 1.89 18.92
N LEU A 54 7.24 2.08 19.91
CA LEU A 54 7.50 1.72 21.30
C LEU A 54 7.73 0.20 21.46
N ALA A 55 6.91 -0.63 20.80
CA ALA A 55 7.07 -2.08 20.81
C ALA A 55 8.36 -2.56 20.11
N LEU A 56 8.85 -1.80 19.13
CA LEU A 56 10.13 -2.06 18.47
C LEU A 56 11.29 -1.74 19.43
N VAL A 57 11.28 -0.55 20.03
CA VAL A 57 12.31 -0.15 21.00
C VAL A 57 12.37 -1.12 22.18
N SER A 58 11.23 -1.57 22.71
CA SER A 58 11.19 -2.55 23.81
C SER A 58 11.79 -3.91 23.45
N ARG A 59 11.88 -4.24 22.15
CA ARG A 59 12.49 -5.47 21.64
C ARG A 59 13.97 -5.30 21.25
N GLY A 60 14.55 -4.14 21.55
CA GLY A 60 15.95 -3.83 21.22
C GLY A 60 16.17 -3.35 19.79
N PHE A 61 15.17 -2.73 19.16
CA PHE A 61 15.31 -2.19 17.81
C PHE A 61 16.41 -1.11 17.75
N THR A 62 17.37 -1.28 16.83
CA THR A 62 18.57 -0.44 16.69
C THR A 62 18.44 0.67 15.65
N GLY A 63 17.26 0.84 15.04
CA GLY A 63 17.03 1.82 13.98
C GLY A 63 17.04 1.23 12.56
N GLU A 64 17.50 0.00 12.40
CA GLU A 64 17.50 -0.71 11.12
C GLU A 64 16.41 -1.76 11.07
N PHE A 65 15.55 -1.66 10.06
CA PHE A 65 14.59 -2.73 9.79
C PHE A 65 15.31 -3.93 9.18
N PRO A 66 15.11 -5.14 9.73
CA PRO A 66 15.65 -6.34 9.09
C PRO A 66 14.98 -6.49 7.72
N HIS A 67 15.75 -6.25 6.67
CA HIS A 67 15.30 -6.48 5.32
C HIS A 67 15.20 -7.99 5.08
N PRO A 68 14.08 -8.49 4.52
CA PRO A 68 14.06 -9.86 4.04
C PRO A 68 15.22 -10.03 3.03
N PRO A 69 15.89 -11.20 3.02
CA PRO A 69 16.97 -11.44 2.08
C PRO A 69 16.46 -11.19 0.65
N LEU A 70 17.31 -10.57 -0.19
CA LEU A 70 16.93 -10.29 -1.57
C LEU A 70 16.45 -11.59 -2.23
N PRO A 71 15.38 -11.54 -3.04
CA PRO A 71 14.94 -12.70 -3.79
C PRO A 71 16.10 -13.20 -4.66
N ARG A 72 16.42 -14.48 -4.56
CA ARG A 72 17.43 -15.10 -5.42
C ARG A 72 16.99 -14.95 -6.87
N VAL A 73 17.85 -14.35 -7.70
CA VAL A 73 17.64 -14.20 -9.14
C VAL A 73 17.31 -15.58 -9.72
N ARG A 74 16.08 -15.74 -10.21
CA ARG A 74 15.66 -16.99 -10.82
C ARG A 74 16.14 -17.00 -12.27
N PRO A 75 16.70 -18.11 -12.79
CA PRO A 75 17.11 -18.19 -14.19
C PRO A 75 15.93 -17.98 -15.16
N GLN A 76 14.70 -18.17 -14.68
CA GLN A 76 13.47 -17.87 -15.43
C GLN A 76 13.26 -16.36 -15.70
N GLU A 77 13.80 -15.47 -14.87
CA GLU A 77 13.74 -14.01 -15.10
C GLU A 77 14.63 -13.60 -16.29
N GLY A 78 15.73 -14.31 -16.52
CA GLY A 78 16.60 -14.10 -17.68
C GLY A 78 15.93 -14.44 -19.01
N ILE A 79 15.05 -15.44 -19.04
CA ILE A 79 14.32 -15.84 -20.26
C ILE A 79 13.38 -14.74 -20.73
N GLY A 80 12.68 -14.08 -19.80
CA GLY A 80 11.82 -12.93 -20.12
C GLY A 80 12.62 -11.77 -20.71
N LEU A 81 13.79 -11.47 -20.15
CA LEU A 81 14.68 -10.43 -20.65
C LEU A 81 15.20 -10.73 -22.06
N VAL A 82 15.67 -11.96 -22.31
CA VAL A 82 16.14 -12.41 -23.62
C VAL A 82 15.01 -12.38 -24.65
N GLY A 83 13.80 -12.79 -24.27
CA GLY A 83 12.61 -12.68 -25.12
C GLY A 83 12.29 -11.24 -25.52
N TRP A 84 12.35 -10.29 -24.58
CA TRP A 84 12.13 -8.88 -24.88
C TRP A 84 13.23 -8.27 -25.75
N VAL A 85 14.50 -8.58 -25.48
CA VAL A 85 15.65 -8.08 -26.26
C VAL A 85 15.58 -8.59 -27.70
N THR A 86 15.25 -9.88 -27.90
CA THR A 86 15.12 -10.46 -29.23
C THR A 86 13.92 -9.89 -29.99
N LEU A 87 12.77 -9.71 -29.32
CA LEU A 87 11.59 -9.09 -29.91
C LEU A 87 11.87 -7.65 -30.36
N PHE A 88 12.43 -6.82 -29.46
CA PHE A 88 12.76 -5.43 -29.79
C PHE A 88 13.78 -5.33 -30.91
N GLY A 89 14.85 -6.15 -30.85
CA GLY A 89 15.85 -6.21 -31.90
C GLY A 89 15.26 -6.55 -33.26
N ALA A 90 14.40 -7.57 -33.32
CA ALA A 90 13.72 -7.98 -34.55
C ALA A 90 12.80 -6.89 -35.11
N VAL A 91 12.03 -6.22 -34.25
CA VAL A 91 11.16 -5.10 -34.66
C VAL A 91 11.98 -3.94 -35.23
N THR A 92 13.09 -3.57 -34.57
CA THR A 92 13.96 -2.49 -35.05
C THR A 92 14.76 -2.83 -36.31
N TRP A 93 14.90 -4.12 -36.63
CA TRP A 93 15.62 -4.57 -37.84
C TRP A 93 14.71 -4.66 -39.07
N ILE A 94 13.40 -4.80 -38.85
CA ILE A 94 12.38 -4.90 -39.90
C ILE A 94 11.82 -3.51 -40.27
N ALA A 95 11.86 -2.54 -39.35
CA ALA A 95 11.45 -1.14 -39.56
C ALA A 95 12.56 -0.31 -40.22
#